data_AF-A0AAU0NVE2-F1
#
_entry.id   AF-A0AAU0NVE2-F1
#
_cell.length_a   1.000
_cell.length_b   1.000
_cell.length_c   1.000
_cell.angle_alpha   90.00
_cell.angle_beta   90.00
_cell.angle_gamma   90.00
#
_symmetry.space_group_name_H-M   'P 1'
#
loop_
_entity.id
_entity.type
_entity.pdbx_description
1 polymer ?
#
loop_
_entity_poly.entity_id
_entity_poly.type
_entity_poly.pdbx_seq_one_letter_code
_entity_poly.pdbx_strand_id
1 'polypeptide(L)'
;MKRINIKFKVIGIYLFIILLCIIGTSINYNNLYNKVTIIDDKETTMKKINMSIPVKIEFYNDKLGSYTLQDDNSIKNIWSSINEITSDYTSKNNYISKDTSSVNIKGSVYYLNGTKDDFEISNVFKLNNYVYYDNYKLPIISNLKSSLLNYLYSPFNLGKFISDRSKVIFIDSNNNKIKLGNSDKEYIKNIVEKSTKIEDDRQVMALTGENQNIVAHIKVYVDQEDNDLLKVKSYNVMTIDVYDENFFVAQYMGDENGRHIYMKGNLKDVCKKIEENHIQ
;
A
#
# COMPACT_ATOMS: atom_id res chain seq x y z
N MET A 1 -6.30 -3.15 -81.64
CA MET A 1 -5.41 -3.00 -80.47
C MET A 1 -4.41 -1.87 -80.72
N LYS A 2 -4.56 -0.71 -80.07
CA LYS A 2 -3.61 0.42 -80.22
C LYS A 2 -2.30 0.09 -79.49
N ARG A 3 -1.19 0.03 -80.23
CA ARG A 3 0.16 -0.11 -79.66
C ARG A 3 0.50 1.15 -78.85
N ILE A 4 0.39 1.06 -77.53
CA ILE A 4 0.86 2.13 -76.63
C ILE A 4 2.37 2.27 -76.84
N ASN A 5 2.80 3.47 -77.21
CA ASN A 5 4.19 3.79 -77.50
C ASN A 5 5.05 3.52 -76.26
N ILE A 6 6.17 2.79 -76.42
CA ILE A 6 7.01 2.32 -75.30
C ILE A 6 7.44 3.49 -74.38
N LYS A 7 7.66 4.67 -74.96
CA LYS A 7 7.99 5.91 -74.21
C LYS A 7 6.89 6.31 -73.20
N PHE A 8 5.62 6.14 -73.54
CA PHE A 8 4.51 6.44 -72.61
C PHE A 8 4.42 5.41 -71.47
N LYS A 9 4.81 4.15 -71.70
CA LYS A 9 4.89 3.14 -70.62
C LYS A 9 6.01 3.46 -69.63
N VAL A 10 7.16 3.88 -70.14
CA VAL A 10 8.32 4.27 -69.31
C VAL A 10 7.96 5.49 -68.45
N ILE A 11 7.34 6.52 -69.03
CA ILE A 11 6.88 7.71 -68.29
C ILE A 11 5.84 7.34 -67.22
N GLY A 12 4.90 6.43 -67.54
CA GLY A 12 3.90 5.96 -66.58
C GLY A 12 4.52 5.23 -65.37
N ILE A 13 5.58 4.45 -65.58
CA ILE A 13 6.30 3.75 -64.50
C ILE A 13 6.99 4.77 -63.57
N TYR A 14 7.65 5.79 -64.12
CA TYR A 14 8.29 6.82 -63.30
C TYR A 14 7.26 7.61 -62.47
N LEU A 15 6.11 7.97 -63.05
CA LEU A 15 5.02 8.62 -62.31
C LEU A 15 4.47 7.76 -61.18
N PHE A 16 4.35 6.45 -61.40
CA PHE A 16 3.88 5.51 -60.39
C PHE A 16 4.87 5.37 -59.22
N ILE A 17 6.18 5.34 -59.52
CA ILE A 17 7.23 5.28 -58.48
C ILE A 17 7.22 6.56 -57.63
N ILE A 18 7.09 7.74 -58.25
CA ILE A 18 7.00 9.02 -57.52
C ILE A 18 5.77 9.03 -56.60
N LEU A 19 4.63 8.52 -57.08
CA LEU A 19 3.41 8.42 -56.27
C LEU A 19 3.61 7.52 -55.04
N LEU A 20 4.27 6.36 -55.22
CA LEU A 20 4.60 5.47 -54.10
C LEU A 20 5.54 6.12 -53.08
N CYS A 21 6.51 6.92 -53.52
CA CYS A 21 7.39 7.67 -52.61
C CYS A 21 6.63 8.72 -51.80
N ILE A 22 5.67 9.43 -52.40
CA ILE A 22 4.84 10.42 -51.71
C ILE A 22 3.94 9.74 -50.66
N ILE A 23 3.29 8.63 -51.02
CA ILE A 23 2.44 7.88 -50.09
C ILE A 23 3.29 7.32 -48.94
N GLY A 24 4.44 6.71 -49.24
CA GLY A 24 5.34 6.15 -48.24
C GLY A 24 5.88 7.20 -47.26
N THR A 25 6.27 8.37 -47.77
CA THR A 25 6.72 9.48 -46.91
C THR A 25 5.59 10.06 -46.07
N SER A 26 4.38 10.21 -46.62
CA SER A 26 3.24 10.75 -45.86
C SER A 26 2.78 9.82 -44.73
N ILE A 27 2.78 8.49 -44.95
CA ILE A 27 2.47 7.50 -43.90
C ILE A 27 3.56 7.52 -42.82
N ASN A 28 4.83 7.58 -43.21
CA ASN A 28 5.94 7.65 -42.26
C ASN A 28 5.95 8.98 -41.48
N TYR A 29 5.61 10.10 -42.11
CA TYR A 29 5.56 11.40 -41.45
C TYR A 29 4.51 11.40 -40.33
N ASN A 30 3.33 10.83 -40.59
CA ASN A 30 2.26 10.76 -39.60
C ASN A 30 2.58 9.79 -38.45
N ASN A 31 3.36 8.74 -38.69
CA ASN A 31 3.76 7.77 -37.66
C ASN A 31 5.01 8.19 -36.86
N LEU A 32 5.93 8.97 -37.45
CA LEU A 32 7.20 9.35 -36.82
C LEU A 32 7.16 10.73 -36.16
N TYR A 33 6.44 11.72 -36.74
CA TYR A 33 6.47 13.11 -36.26
C TYR A 33 5.33 13.50 -35.31
N ASN A 34 4.24 12.72 -35.22
CA ASN A 34 3.20 12.93 -34.21
C ASN A 34 3.59 12.47 -32.79
N LYS A 35 4.85 12.08 -32.59
CA LYS A 35 5.41 11.70 -31.27
C LYS A 35 6.39 12.73 -30.71
N VAL A 36 6.52 13.91 -31.30
CA VAL A 36 7.34 14.99 -30.74
C VAL A 36 6.44 16.10 -30.23
N THR A 37 6.00 15.94 -28.98
CA THR A 37 5.43 17.06 -28.21
C THR A 37 6.59 17.97 -27.84
N ILE A 38 6.81 19.05 -28.61
CA ILE A 38 7.76 20.09 -28.22
C ILE A 38 7.15 20.81 -27.00
N ILE A 39 7.70 20.55 -25.82
CA ILE A 39 7.36 21.27 -24.58
C ILE A 39 8.18 22.54 -24.58
N ASP A 40 7.65 23.59 -25.20
CA ASP A 40 8.26 24.92 -25.18
C ASP A 40 7.62 25.73 -24.06
N ASP A 41 8.12 25.57 -22.83
CA ASP A 41 8.01 26.64 -21.84
C ASP A 41 8.93 26.39 -20.65
N LYS A 42 9.92 27.26 -20.47
CA LYS A 42 10.80 27.28 -19.30
C LYS A 42 9.98 27.53 -18.02
N GLU A 43 8.85 28.23 -18.13
CA GLU A 43 7.94 28.54 -17.03
C GLU A 43 7.02 27.36 -16.66
N THR A 44 6.49 26.61 -17.64
CA THR A 44 5.74 25.36 -17.38
C THR A 44 6.65 24.26 -16.86
N THR A 45 7.90 24.22 -17.31
CA THR A 45 8.94 23.31 -16.78
C THR A 45 9.26 23.65 -15.33
N MET A 46 9.43 24.93 -14.98
CA MET A 46 9.69 25.35 -13.59
C MET A 46 8.46 25.18 -12.67
N LYS A 47 7.23 25.41 -13.18
CA LYS A 47 5.99 25.07 -12.48
C LYS A 47 5.84 23.57 -12.26
N LYS A 48 6.16 22.73 -13.26
CA LYS A 48 6.20 21.27 -13.10
C LYS A 48 7.24 20.85 -12.08
N ILE A 49 8.46 21.39 -12.13
CA ILE A 49 9.51 21.08 -11.13
C ILE A 49 9.02 21.41 -9.71
N ASN A 50 8.38 22.56 -9.51
CA ASN A 50 7.82 22.95 -8.20
C ASN A 50 6.55 22.17 -7.81
N MET A 51 5.77 21.67 -8.77
CA MET A 51 4.65 20.74 -8.56
C MET A 51 5.08 19.29 -8.33
N SER A 52 6.38 18.96 -8.49
CA SER A 52 6.84 17.56 -8.56
C SER A 52 7.65 17.07 -7.36
N ILE A 53 7.90 17.92 -6.36
CA ILE A 53 8.66 17.51 -5.16
C ILE A 53 7.66 17.23 -4.03
N PRO A 54 7.35 15.96 -3.74
CA PRO A 54 6.53 15.61 -2.59
C PRO A 54 7.31 15.88 -1.31
N VAL A 55 6.64 16.47 -0.32
CA VAL A 55 7.23 16.82 0.98
C VAL A 55 6.56 16.08 2.14
N LYS A 56 5.38 15.52 1.91
CA LYS A 56 4.62 14.77 2.91
C LYS A 56 3.64 13.85 2.20
N ILE A 57 3.46 12.64 2.72
CA ILE A 57 2.40 11.73 2.27
C ILE A 57 1.59 11.32 3.49
N GLU A 58 0.28 11.53 3.44
CA GLU A 58 -0.66 11.07 4.47
C GLU A 58 -1.52 9.98 3.89
N PHE A 59 -1.76 8.91 4.62
CA PHE A 59 -2.65 7.84 4.18
C PHE A 59 -3.31 7.16 5.36
N TYR A 60 -4.44 6.52 5.08
CA TYR A 60 -5.25 5.88 6.09
C TYR A 60 -5.92 4.61 5.56
N ASN A 61 -6.22 3.72 6.49
CA ASN A 61 -7.04 2.54 6.31
C ASN A 61 -8.09 2.50 7.43
N ASP A 62 -9.33 2.15 7.09
CA ASP A 62 -10.46 2.17 8.04
C ASP A 62 -10.23 1.30 9.29
N LYS A 63 -9.44 0.23 9.18
CA LYS A 63 -9.19 -0.71 10.28
C LYS A 63 -7.93 -0.37 11.07
N LEU A 64 -6.87 0.09 10.39
CA LEU A 64 -5.53 0.30 10.97
C LEU A 64 -5.23 1.77 11.34
N GLY A 65 -6.07 2.71 10.93
CA GLY A 65 -5.89 4.13 11.23
C GLY A 65 -5.09 4.86 10.17
N SER A 66 -4.37 5.91 10.58
CA SER A 66 -3.67 6.83 9.68
C SER A 66 -2.16 6.78 9.90
N TYR A 67 -1.40 7.20 8.90
CA TYR A 67 0.04 7.38 9.00
C TYR A 67 0.46 8.62 8.21
N THR A 68 1.48 9.31 8.70
CA THR A 68 2.07 10.48 8.03
C THR A 68 3.55 10.24 7.79
N LEU A 69 3.93 10.23 6.53
CA LEU A 69 5.29 10.07 6.05
C LEU A 69 5.91 11.46 5.85
N GLN A 70 7.02 11.73 6.52
CA GLN A 70 7.76 13.00 6.43
C GLN A 70 9.25 12.80 6.11
N ASP A 71 9.73 11.56 6.08
CA ASP A 71 11.14 11.30 5.79
C ASP A 71 11.39 11.25 4.27
N ASP A 72 12.40 11.99 3.81
CA ASP A 72 12.67 12.18 2.39
C ASP A 72 12.90 10.87 1.62
N ASN A 73 13.57 9.89 2.25
CA ASN A 73 13.88 8.61 1.61
C ASN A 73 12.62 7.76 1.38
N SER A 74 11.76 7.63 2.38
CA SER A 74 10.50 6.90 2.19
C SER A 74 9.59 7.65 1.24
N ILE A 75 9.50 8.98 1.33
CA ILE A 75 8.71 9.79 0.40
C ILE A 75 9.16 9.53 -1.03
N LYS A 76 10.47 9.57 -1.28
CA LYS A 76 11.05 9.27 -2.60
C LYS A 76 10.72 7.87 -3.08
N ASN A 77 10.80 6.86 -2.21
CA ASN A 77 10.48 5.47 -2.57
C ASN A 77 9.01 5.31 -2.96
N ILE A 78 8.09 5.81 -2.12
CA ILE A 78 6.64 5.77 -2.40
C ILE A 78 6.31 6.55 -3.67
N TRP A 79 6.89 7.75 -3.83
CA TRP A 79 6.67 8.57 -5.02
C TRP A 79 7.22 7.94 -6.29
N SER A 80 8.36 7.24 -6.22
CA SER A 80 8.89 6.48 -7.35
C SER A 80 7.91 5.41 -7.82
N SER A 81 7.31 4.65 -6.89
CA SER A 81 6.29 3.65 -7.24
C SER A 81 5.04 4.30 -7.84
N ILE A 82 4.58 5.43 -7.29
CA ILE A 82 3.44 6.17 -7.85
C ILE A 82 3.77 6.62 -9.28
N ASN A 83 4.93 7.24 -9.50
CA ASN A 83 5.34 7.70 -10.83
C ASN A 83 5.46 6.55 -11.83
N GLU A 84 5.99 5.40 -11.41
CA GLU A 84 6.08 4.21 -12.26
C GLU A 84 4.69 3.73 -12.69
N ILE A 85 3.72 3.67 -11.77
CA ILE A 85 2.33 3.33 -12.06
C ILE A 85 1.69 4.34 -13.02
N THR A 86 2.01 5.63 -12.89
CA THR A 86 1.39 6.70 -13.69
C THR A 86 2.15 7.07 -14.97
N SER A 87 3.34 6.51 -15.20
CA SER A 87 4.27 6.91 -16.28
C SER A 87 3.70 6.74 -17.70
N ASP A 88 2.81 5.77 -17.88
CA ASP A 88 2.15 5.50 -19.17
C ASP A 88 0.67 5.90 -19.13
N TYR A 89 0.27 6.76 -20.07
CA TYR A 89 -1.07 7.36 -20.20
C TYR A 89 -2.14 6.35 -20.71
N THR A 90 -2.15 5.13 -20.21
CA THR A 90 -3.25 4.17 -20.42
C THR A 90 -4.20 4.19 -19.23
N SER A 91 -4.67 5.38 -18.86
CA SER A 91 -5.77 5.52 -17.90
C SER A 91 -7.09 5.13 -18.58
N LYS A 92 -7.79 4.12 -18.07
CA LYS A 92 -9.18 3.88 -18.46
C LYS A 92 -10.08 4.78 -17.61
N ASN A 93 -10.66 5.81 -18.21
CA ASN A 93 -11.79 6.50 -17.58
C ASN A 93 -12.88 5.45 -17.34
N ASN A 94 -13.33 5.30 -16.09
CA ASN A 94 -14.44 4.43 -15.66
C ASN A 94 -14.14 2.92 -15.53
N TYR A 95 -12.92 2.52 -15.15
CA TYR A 95 -12.73 1.13 -14.67
C TYR A 95 -13.33 0.96 -13.27
N ILE A 96 -14.41 0.19 -13.18
CA ILE A 96 -14.97 -0.29 -11.91
C ILE A 96 -14.32 -1.66 -11.64
N SER A 97 -13.50 -1.75 -10.60
CA SER A 97 -12.98 -3.03 -10.13
C SER A 97 -14.16 -3.95 -9.81
N LYS A 98 -14.23 -5.11 -10.47
CA LYS A 98 -15.16 -6.19 -10.09
C LYS A 98 -14.76 -6.86 -8.79
N ASP A 99 -13.53 -6.61 -8.35
CA ASP A 99 -12.91 -7.27 -7.22
C ASP A 99 -12.85 -6.30 -6.04
N THR A 100 -13.72 -6.54 -5.07
CA THR A 100 -13.73 -5.84 -3.79
C THR A 100 -12.64 -6.45 -2.92
N SER A 101 -11.37 -6.14 -3.18
CA SER A 101 -10.36 -6.37 -2.14
C SER A 101 -10.81 -5.63 -0.89
N SER A 102 -10.76 -6.34 0.25
CA SER A 102 -11.19 -5.84 1.55
C SER A 102 -10.24 -4.79 2.13
N VAL A 103 -9.07 -4.60 1.51
CA VAL A 103 -8.03 -3.69 1.98
C VAL A 103 -7.93 -2.50 1.04
N ASN A 104 -8.55 -1.40 1.46
CA ASN A 104 -8.49 -0.12 0.79
C ASN A 104 -7.65 0.86 1.60
N ILE A 105 -6.76 1.60 0.92
CA ILE A 105 -5.96 2.67 1.53
C ILE A 105 -6.23 3.93 0.73
N LYS A 106 -6.50 5.02 1.43
CA LYS A 106 -6.72 6.35 0.83
C LYS A 106 -5.69 7.31 1.38
N GLY A 107 -5.26 8.28 0.60
CA GLY A 107 -4.26 9.23 1.04
C GLY A 107 -4.12 10.44 0.16
N SER A 108 -3.17 11.28 0.52
CA SER A 108 -2.83 12.51 -0.17
C SER A 108 -1.31 12.68 -0.21
N VAL A 109 -0.80 13.05 -1.38
CA VAL A 109 0.58 13.50 -1.58
C VAL A 109 0.58 15.02 -1.55
N TYR A 110 1.38 15.61 -0.66
CA TYR A 110 1.52 17.06 -0.54
C TYR A 110 2.85 17.50 -1.14
N TYR A 111 2.80 18.56 -1.93
CA TYR A 111 3.94 19.08 -2.67
C TYR A 111 4.48 20.39 -2.09
N LEU A 112 5.74 20.69 -2.36
CA LEU A 112 6.43 21.89 -1.84
C LEU A 112 5.71 23.20 -2.20
N ASN A 113 5.05 23.26 -3.35
CA ASN A 113 4.28 24.41 -3.81
C ASN A 113 2.89 24.57 -3.12
N GLY A 114 2.54 23.69 -2.18
CA GLY A 114 1.26 23.68 -1.46
C GLY A 114 0.12 22.97 -2.18
N THR A 115 0.32 22.39 -3.37
CA THR A 115 -0.70 21.55 -4.01
C THR A 115 -0.75 20.16 -3.36
N LYS A 116 -1.85 19.44 -3.60
CA LYS A 116 -1.98 18.05 -3.20
C LYS A 116 -2.65 17.21 -4.29
N ASP A 117 -2.28 15.94 -4.35
CA ASP A 117 -2.97 14.92 -5.13
C ASP A 117 -3.53 13.84 -4.20
N ASP A 118 -4.79 13.50 -4.38
CA ASP A 118 -5.45 12.47 -3.57
C ASP A 118 -5.33 11.11 -4.29
N PHE A 119 -5.04 10.05 -3.56
CA PHE A 119 -4.93 8.71 -4.10
C PHE A 119 -5.75 7.69 -3.33
N GLU A 120 -6.11 6.61 -4.01
CA GLU A 120 -6.76 5.43 -3.44
C GLU A 120 -6.11 4.18 -4.02
N ILE A 121 -5.81 3.21 -3.18
CA ILE A 121 -5.19 1.96 -3.59
C ILE A 121 -5.91 0.76 -2.96
N SER A 122 -6.30 -0.15 -3.84
CA SER A 122 -6.89 -1.45 -3.52
C SER A 122 -6.34 -2.49 -4.51
N ASN A 123 -7.17 -3.06 -5.38
CA ASN A 123 -6.72 -3.86 -6.53
C ASN A 123 -6.38 -3.00 -7.76
N VAL A 124 -6.68 -1.71 -7.67
CA VAL A 124 -6.31 -0.68 -8.64
C VAL A 124 -5.65 0.47 -7.91
N PHE A 125 -4.91 1.29 -8.65
CA PHE A 125 -4.43 2.56 -8.14
C PHE A 125 -5.24 3.69 -8.76
N LYS A 126 -5.75 4.61 -7.95
CA LYS A 126 -6.41 5.83 -8.39
C LYS A 126 -5.60 7.02 -7.92
N LEU A 127 -5.39 7.98 -8.81
CA LEU A 127 -4.78 9.27 -8.49
C LEU A 127 -5.70 10.35 -9.06
N ASN A 128 -6.25 11.18 -8.17
CA ASN A 128 -7.32 12.12 -8.46
C ASN A 128 -8.48 11.41 -9.20
N ASN A 129 -8.75 11.80 -10.45
CA ASN A 129 -9.84 11.25 -11.25
C ASN A 129 -9.40 10.11 -12.20
N TYR A 130 -8.13 9.69 -12.14
CA TYR A 130 -7.57 8.69 -13.04
C TYR A 130 -7.45 7.33 -12.36
N VAL A 131 -7.82 6.27 -13.07
CA VAL A 131 -7.68 4.88 -12.62
C VAL A 131 -6.61 4.18 -13.45
N TYR A 132 -5.64 3.60 -12.75
CA TYR A 132 -4.50 2.88 -13.30
C TYR A 132 -4.66 1.39 -12.99
N TYR A 133 -4.81 0.60 -14.05
CA TYR A 133 -4.98 -0.84 -13.96
C TYR A 133 -4.59 -1.51 -15.28
N ASP A 134 -3.53 -2.32 -15.23
CA ASP A 134 -3.18 -3.30 -16.25
C ASP A 134 -2.28 -4.39 -15.65
N ASN A 135 -2.09 -5.50 -16.36
CA ASN A 135 -1.35 -6.66 -15.86
C ASN A 135 0.13 -6.37 -15.52
N TYR A 136 0.74 -5.37 -16.17
CA TYR A 136 2.13 -4.97 -15.90
C TYR A 136 2.22 -4.07 -14.66
N LYS A 137 1.21 -3.23 -14.42
CA LYS A 137 1.12 -2.35 -13.26
C LYS A 137 0.69 -3.07 -11.98
N LEU A 138 -0.05 -4.17 -12.07
CA LEU A 138 -0.58 -4.90 -10.91
C LEU A 138 0.49 -5.30 -9.86
N PRO A 139 1.66 -5.84 -10.24
CA PRO A 139 2.73 -6.11 -9.28
C PRO A 139 3.22 -4.84 -8.55
N ILE A 140 3.36 -3.73 -9.27
CA ILE A 140 3.83 -2.45 -8.70
C ILE A 140 2.78 -1.88 -7.75
N ILE A 141 1.50 -1.94 -8.12
CA ILE A 141 0.36 -1.55 -7.27
C ILE A 141 0.34 -2.42 -6.00
N SER A 142 0.51 -3.74 -6.12
CA SER A 142 0.56 -4.66 -4.98
C SER A 142 1.73 -4.36 -4.03
N ASN A 143 2.90 -4.05 -4.58
CA ASN A 143 4.09 -3.67 -3.81
C ASN A 143 3.88 -2.32 -3.10
N LEU A 144 3.29 -1.34 -3.77
CA LEU A 144 2.95 -0.05 -3.16
C LEU A 144 1.92 -0.23 -2.03
N LYS A 145 0.85 -1.00 -2.25
CA LYS A 145 -0.15 -1.34 -1.23
C LYS A 145 0.51 -1.99 -0.02
N SER A 146 1.37 -2.97 -0.26
CA SER A 146 2.12 -3.69 0.78
C SER A 146 3.08 -2.78 1.56
N SER A 147 3.69 -1.81 0.89
CA SER A 147 4.59 -0.81 1.52
C SER A 147 3.80 0.14 2.41
N LEU A 148 2.67 0.65 1.93
CA LEU A 148 1.78 1.52 2.72
C LEU A 148 1.21 0.78 3.95
N LEU A 149 0.79 -0.48 3.79
CA LEU A 149 0.39 -1.31 4.94
C LEU A 149 1.52 -1.47 5.96
N ASN A 150 2.76 -1.62 5.50
CA ASN A 150 3.92 -1.76 6.40
C ASN A 150 4.09 -0.55 7.33
N TYR A 151 3.81 0.65 6.85
CA TYR A 151 3.79 1.88 7.67
C TYR A 151 2.56 1.95 8.57
N LEU A 152 1.39 1.51 8.08
CA LEU A 152 0.18 1.43 8.91
C LEU A 152 0.34 0.45 10.08
N TYR A 153 1.16 -0.58 9.93
CA TYR A 153 1.62 -1.47 11.01
C TYR A 153 2.66 -0.84 11.94
N SER A 154 2.47 0.44 12.25
CA SER A 154 3.31 1.18 13.20
C SER A 154 2.99 0.75 14.65
N PRO A 155 3.95 0.85 15.57
CA PRO A 155 3.70 0.65 17.00
C PRO A 155 2.52 1.47 17.52
N PHE A 156 2.42 2.73 17.09
CA PHE A 156 1.31 3.63 17.43
C PHE A 156 -0.06 3.05 17.01
N ASN A 157 -0.20 2.70 15.74
CA ASN A 157 -1.46 2.19 15.21
C ASN A 157 -1.84 0.83 15.81
N LEU A 158 -0.87 -0.05 16.08
CA LEU A 158 -1.14 -1.33 16.75
C LEU A 158 -1.61 -1.13 18.19
N GLY A 159 -0.97 -0.24 18.95
CA GLY A 159 -1.40 0.09 20.31
C GLY A 159 -2.84 0.61 20.34
N LYS A 160 -3.15 1.55 19.44
CA LYS A 160 -4.51 2.08 19.27
C LYS A 160 -5.51 1.01 18.82
N PHE A 161 -5.11 0.13 17.91
CA PHE A 161 -5.95 -0.98 17.46
C PHE A 161 -6.36 -1.90 18.62
N ILE A 162 -5.46 -2.14 19.58
CA ILE A 162 -5.76 -2.94 20.77
C ILE A 162 -6.70 -2.18 21.71
N SER A 163 -6.42 -0.89 21.99
CA SER A 163 -7.20 -0.11 22.97
C SER A 163 -8.65 0.09 22.55
N ASP A 164 -8.88 0.33 21.27
CA ASP A 164 -10.17 0.75 20.72
C ASP A 164 -11.17 -0.42 20.60
N ARG A 165 -10.75 -1.66 20.87
CA ARG A 165 -11.60 -2.85 20.68
C ARG A 165 -12.33 -3.25 21.96
N SER A 166 -13.57 -3.70 21.79
CA SER A 166 -14.47 -4.12 22.88
C SER A 166 -14.04 -5.42 23.55
N LYS A 167 -13.33 -6.28 22.81
CA LYS A 167 -12.97 -7.63 23.24
C LYS A 167 -11.51 -7.93 22.92
N VAL A 168 -10.70 -7.90 23.97
CA VAL A 168 -9.31 -8.35 23.97
C VAL A 168 -9.17 -9.44 25.04
N ILE A 169 -8.61 -10.58 24.66
CA ILE A 169 -8.43 -11.75 25.53
C ILE A 169 -6.94 -11.98 25.73
N PHE A 170 -6.51 -12.00 26.98
CA PHE A 170 -5.20 -12.48 27.39
C PHE A 170 -5.27 -13.99 27.67
N ILE A 171 -4.23 -14.71 27.27
CA ILE A 171 -4.05 -16.13 27.51
C ILE A 171 -2.65 -16.32 28.08
N ASP A 172 -2.54 -16.85 29.30
CA ASP A 172 -1.27 -17.13 29.95
C ASP A 172 -0.63 -18.44 29.44
N SER A 173 0.54 -18.78 29.98
CA SER A 173 1.25 -20.02 29.68
C SER A 173 0.51 -21.30 30.12
N ASN A 174 -0.45 -21.18 31.05
CA ASN A 174 -1.30 -22.26 31.54
C ASN A 174 -2.63 -22.38 30.77
N ASN A 175 -2.81 -21.61 29.69
CA ASN A 175 -4.04 -21.49 28.90
C ASN A 175 -5.25 -20.89 29.65
N ASN A 176 -5.05 -20.21 30.77
CA ASN A 176 -6.11 -19.44 31.41
C ASN A 176 -6.45 -18.22 30.57
N LYS A 177 -7.75 -17.97 30.40
CA LYS A 177 -8.25 -16.90 29.52
C LYS A 177 -8.86 -15.78 30.35
N ILE A 178 -8.33 -14.58 30.19
CA ILE A 178 -8.79 -13.38 30.90
C ILE A 178 -9.26 -12.35 29.87
N LYS A 179 -10.47 -11.82 30.06
CA LYS A 179 -10.93 -10.68 29.26
C LYS A 179 -10.36 -9.40 29.84
N LEU A 180 -9.65 -8.64 29.02
CA LEU A 180 -8.95 -7.43 29.44
C LEU A 180 -9.90 -6.24 29.60
N GLY A 181 -9.74 -5.50 30.69
CA GLY A 181 -10.42 -4.24 30.95
C GLY A 181 -9.78 -3.06 30.21
N ASN A 182 -10.36 -1.87 30.35
CA ASN A 182 -9.81 -0.67 29.72
C ASN A 182 -8.44 -0.27 30.28
N SER A 183 -8.18 -0.49 31.57
CA SER A 183 -6.87 -0.25 32.18
C SER A 183 -5.78 -1.13 31.58
N ASP A 184 -6.05 -2.44 31.43
CA ASP A 184 -5.08 -3.41 30.92
C ASP A 184 -4.75 -3.11 29.46
N LYS A 185 -5.77 -2.79 28.66
CA LYS A 185 -5.61 -2.36 27.27
C LYS A 185 -4.76 -1.09 27.16
N GLU A 186 -4.95 -0.12 28.05
CA GLU A 186 -4.16 1.11 28.05
C GLU A 186 -2.70 0.85 28.45
N TYR A 187 -2.44 -0.06 29.40
CA TYR A 187 -1.07 -0.48 29.71
C TYR A 187 -0.39 -1.17 28.53
N ILE A 188 -1.08 -2.10 27.87
CA ILE A 188 -0.57 -2.78 26.67
C ILE A 188 -0.28 -1.76 25.58
N LYS A 189 -1.24 -0.87 25.27
CA LYS A 189 -1.05 0.21 24.30
C LYS A 189 0.19 1.03 24.61
N ASN A 190 0.36 1.50 25.84
CA ASN A 190 1.51 2.31 26.23
C ASN A 190 2.87 1.62 26.01
N ILE A 191 2.95 0.29 26.18
CA ILE A 191 4.16 -0.47 25.88
C ILE A 191 4.33 -0.66 24.37
N VAL A 192 3.25 -1.01 23.67
CA VAL A 192 3.28 -1.20 22.21
C VAL A 192 3.67 0.10 21.52
N GLU A 193 3.13 1.26 21.90
CA GLU A 193 3.48 2.55 21.30
C GLU A 193 4.95 2.94 21.50
N LYS A 194 5.58 2.48 22.59
CA LYS A 194 7.00 2.70 22.89
C LYS A 194 7.91 1.62 22.30
N SER A 195 7.34 0.57 21.70
CA SER A 195 8.11 -0.50 21.09
C SER A 195 8.74 -0.05 19.77
N THR A 196 9.80 -0.73 19.37
CA THR A 196 10.47 -0.49 18.10
C THR A 196 10.23 -1.66 17.17
N LYS A 197 9.75 -1.36 15.96
CA LYS A 197 9.59 -2.36 14.91
C LYS A 197 10.94 -2.88 14.45
N ILE A 198 11.05 -4.20 14.33
CA ILE A 198 12.27 -4.86 13.86
C ILE A 198 12.12 -5.08 12.36
N GLU A 199 12.99 -4.43 11.59
CA GLU A 199 13.00 -4.53 10.12
C GLU A 199 14.23 -5.28 9.57
N ASP A 200 15.24 -5.56 10.40
CA ASP A 200 16.43 -6.35 10.00
C ASP A 200 16.12 -7.85 10.07
N ASP A 201 16.13 -8.52 8.91
CA ASP A 201 15.85 -9.96 8.78
C ASP A 201 16.74 -10.82 9.68
N ARG A 202 18.01 -10.44 9.91
CA ARG A 202 18.92 -11.21 10.77
C ARG A 202 18.50 -11.10 12.23
N GLN A 203 18.00 -9.92 12.65
CA GLN A 203 17.45 -9.74 13.99
C GLN A 203 16.15 -10.55 14.14
N VAL A 204 15.28 -10.56 13.13
CA VAL A 204 14.08 -11.40 13.13
C VAL A 204 14.47 -12.87 13.27
N MET A 205 15.38 -13.38 12.42
CA MET A 205 15.82 -14.78 12.48
C MET A 205 16.44 -15.16 13.82
N ALA A 206 17.24 -14.27 14.43
CA ALA A 206 17.81 -14.50 15.75
C ALA A 206 16.74 -14.61 16.84
N LEU A 207 15.69 -13.78 16.74
CA LEU A 207 14.57 -13.74 17.70
C LEU A 207 13.49 -14.80 17.43
N THR A 208 13.48 -15.45 16.26
CA THR A 208 12.52 -16.51 15.90
C THR A 208 13.16 -17.90 15.81
N GLY A 209 14.40 -18.07 16.30
CA GLY A 209 15.08 -19.36 16.30
C GLY A 209 14.38 -20.43 17.15
N GLU A 210 14.75 -21.70 16.93
CA GLU A 210 14.26 -22.83 17.72
C GLU A 210 14.64 -22.62 19.20
N ASN A 211 13.65 -22.71 20.13
CA ASN A 211 13.72 -22.52 21.60
C ASN A 211 13.26 -21.17 22.18
N GLN A 212 12.49 -20.38 21.43
CA GLN A 212 11.84 -19.18 21.96
C GLN A 212 10.54 -19.54 22.72
N ASN A 213 10.48 -19.27 24.03
CA ASN A 213 9.31 -19.55 24.86
C ASN A 213 8.30 -18.39 24.80
N ILE A 214 7.08 -18.69 24.34
CA ILE A 214 5.96 -17.77 24.42
C ILE A 214 5.44 -17.79 25.86
N VAL A 215 5.38 -16.62 26.49
CA VAL A 215 4.87 -16.47 27.86
C VAL A 215 3.39 -16.13 27.92
N ALA A 216 2.86 -15.53 26.86
CA ALA A 216 1.46 -15.16 26.78
C ALA A 216 1.01 -14.90 25.35
N HIS A 217 -0.31 -15.00 25.14
CA HIS A 217 -0.98 -14.55 23.92
C HIS A 217 -1.99 -13.46 24.24
N ILE A 218 -2.01 -12.40 23.43
CA ILE A 218 -3.07 -11.38 23.46
C ILE A 218 -3.85 -11.50 22.14
N LYS A 219 -5.15 -11.79 22.22
CA LYS A 219 -6.03 -11.93 21.06
C LYS A 219 -7.04 -10.80 21.01
N VAL A 220 -7.09 -10.10 19.89
CA VAL A 220 -8.02 -8.99 19.66
C VAL A 220 -9.13 -9.45 18.73
N TYR A 221 -10.38 -9.27 19.17
CA TYR A 221 -11.54 -9.69 18.42
C TYR A 221 -12.29 -8.49 17.83
N VAL A 222 -12.88 -8.70 16.65
CA VAL A 222 -13.83 -7.78 16.04
C VAL A 222 -15.17 -8.47 15.94
N ASP A 223 -16.20 -7.74 16.29
CA ASP A 223 -17.59 -8.12 16.15
C ASP A 223 -18.03 -7.76 14.72
N GLN A 224 -18.58 -8.73 13.99
CA GLN A 224 -19.17 -8.45 12.69
C GLN A 224 -20.64 -8.08 12.91
N GLU A 225 -21.06 -6.92 12.36
CA GLU A 225 -22.48 -6.62 12.22
C GLU A 225 -23.08 -7.62 11.22
N ASP A 226 -23.86 -8.56 11.73
CA ASP A 226 -24.68 -9.45 10.90
C ASP A 226 -25.98 -8.71 10.62
N ASN A 227 -26.31 -8.48 9.34
CA ASN A 227 -27.57 -7.83 8.94
C ASN A 227 -28.79 -8.70 9.30
N ASP A 228 -28.59 -9.95 9.73
CA ASP A 228 -29.59 -10.77 10.40
C ASP A 228 -29.47 -10.63 11.93
N LEU A 229 -30.51 -10.02 12.52
CA LEU A 229 -30.67 -9.48 13.87
C LEU A 229 -30.31 -10.36 15.10
N LEU A 230 -29.60 -11.49 15.02
CA LEU A 230 -29.47 -12.40 16.18
C LEU A 230 -28.13 -13.10 16.43
N LYS A 231 -27.05 -12.89 15.65
CA LYS A 231 -25.73 -13.46 16.01
C LYS A 231 -24.56 -12.56 15.66
N VAL A 232 -24.09 -11.76 16.62
CA VAL A 232 -22.78 -11.10 16.54
C VAL A 232 -21.69 -12.18 16.52
N LYS A 233 -21.17 -12.53 15.35
CA LYS A 233 -19.99 -13.40 15.23
C LYS A 233 -18.76 -12.55 15.50
N SER A 234 -18.06 -12.92 16.56
CA SER A 234 -16.81 -12.31 16.99
C SER A 234 -15.64 -13.17 16.51
N TYR A 235 -14.76 -12.64 15.67
CA TYR A 235 -13.60 -13.37 15.14
C TYR A 235 -12.29 -12.71 15.56
N ASN A 236 -11.25 -13.53 15.75
CA ASN A 236 -9.93 -13.03 16.08
C ASN A 236 -9.33 -12.37 14.84
N VAL A 237 -8.95 -11.11 14.97
CA VAL A 237 -8.34 -10.32 13.89
C VAL A 237 -6.87 -10.04 14.13
N MET A 238 -6.39 -10.18 15.36
CA MET A 238 -4.99 -9.95 15.70
C MET A 238 -4.56 -10.84 16.86
N THR A 239 -3.46 -11.55 16.67
CA THR A 239 -2.79 -12.30 17.74
C THR A 239 -1.46 -11.61 18.04
N ILE A 240 -1.14 -11.41 19.30
CA ILE A 240 0.17 -10.93 19.75
C ILE A 240 0.77 -12.01 20.64
N ASP A 241 1.87 -12.59 20.19
CA ASP A 241 2.63 -13.57 20.95
C ASP A 241 3.76 -12.84 21.67
N VAL A 242 3.76 -12.95 23.00
CA VAL A 242 4.72 -12.28 23.88
C VAL A 242 5.79 -13.27 24.30
N TYR A 243 7.05 -12.88 24.17
CA TYR A 243 8.19 -13.74 24.45
C TYR A 243 9.00 -13.23 25.64
N ASP A 244 9.84 -14.10 26.18
CA ASP A 244 10.63 -13.82 27.38
C ASP A 244 11.71 -12.74 27.21
N GLU A 245 12.22 -12.52 25.99
CA GLU A 245 13.38 -11.69 25.68
C GLU A 245 13.03 -10.25 25.26
N ASN A 246 11.99 -9.65 25.85
CA ASN A 246 11.54 -8.29 25.53
C ASN A 246 11.20 -8.07 24.05
N PHE A 247 10.59 -9.06 23.42
CA PHE A 247 10.02 -8.92 22.09
C PHE A 247 8.65 -9.58 22.02
N PHE A 248 7.89 -9.19 21.01
CA PHE A 248 6.59 -9.76 20.72
C PHE A 248 6.34 -9.74 19.21
N VAL A 249 5.46 -10.63 18.76
CA VAL A 249 5.08 -10.76 17.35
C VAL A 249 3.59 -10.50 17.24
N ALA A 250 3.22 -9.47 16.50
CA ALA A 250 1.83 -9.18 16.17
C ALA A 250 1.49 -9.75 14.79
N GLN A 251 0.47 -10.59 14.72
CA GLN A 251 -0.05 -11.17 13.49
C GLN A 251 -1.46 -10.62 13.24
N TYR A 252 -1.64 -9.86 12.17
CA TYR A 252 -2.95 -9.27 11.82
C TYR A 252 -3.61 -10.06 10.69
N MET A 253 -4.78 -10.64 10.96
CA MET A 253 -5.56 -11.49 10.03
C MET A 253 -6.59 -10.70 9.21
N GLY A 254 -6.71 -9.39 9.43
CA GLY A 254 -7.73 -8.58 8.77
C GLY A 254 -7.35 -8.06 7.38
N ASP A 255 -6.19 -8.47 6.86
CA ASP A 255 -5.67 -8.18 5.52
C ASP A 255 -5.53 -9.46 4.66
N GLU A 256 -4.89 -9.36 3.50
CA GLU A 256 -4.82 -10.45 2.52
C GLU A 256 -3.85 -11.59 2.89
N ASN A 257 -2.88 -11.37 3.80
CA ASN A 257 -1.74 -12.29 3.97
C ASN A 257 -1.32 -12.58 5.42
N GLY A 258 -2.05 -12.11 6.44
CA GLY A 258 -1.80 -12.54 7.81
C GLY A 258 -0.39 -12.18 8.31
N ARG A 259 0.06 -10.95 7.99
CA ARG A 259 1.45 -10.52 8.15
C ARG A 259 1.89 -10.55 9.62
N HIS A 260 3.09 -11.08 9.86
CA HIS A 260 3.79 -11.00 11.15
C HIS A 260 4.58 -9.69 11.23
N ILE A 261 4.46 -9.01 12.36
CA ILE A 261 5.14 -7.76 12.68
C ILE A 261 5.92 -7.99 13.96
N TYR A 262 7.25 -7.93 13.84
CA TYR A 262 8.17 -8.17 14.94
C TYR A 262 8.48 -6.87 15.65
N MET A 263 8.34 -6.86 16.98
CA MET A 263 8.50 -5.68 17.81
C MET A 263 9.43 -5.97 18.98
N LYS A 264 10.35 -5.04 19.24
CA LYS A 264 11.15 -5.02 20.47
C LYS A 264 10.45 -4.14 21.50
N GLY A 265 10.01 -4.74 22.61
CA GLY A 265 9.29 -4.08 23.69
C GLY A 265 8.92 -5.06 24.80
N ASN A 266 8.92 -4.58 26.04
CA ASN A 266 8.69 -5.42 27.22
C ASN A 266 7.18 -5.52 27.56
N LEU A 267 6.45 -6.35 26.80
CA LEU A 267 5.06 -6.71 27.14
C LEU A 267 4.97 -7.72 28.27
N LYS A 268 6.03 -8.50 28.51
CA LYS A 268 6.11 -9.54 29.54
C LYS A 268 5.73 -9.03 30.93
N ASP A 269 6.28 -7.88 31.34
CA ASP A 269 5.99 -7.33 32.67
C ASP A 269 4.53 -6.89 32.82
N VAL A 270 3.90 -6.42 31.74
CA VAL A 270 2.46 -6.10 31.74
C VAL A 270 1.64 -7.37 31.82
N CYS A 271 2.00 -8.41 31.07
CA CYS A 271 1.34 -9.72 31.12
C CYS A 271 1.38 -10.34 32.51
N LYS A 272 2.53 -10.28 33.20
CA LYS A 272 2.65 -10.77 34.60
C LYS A 272 1.73 -10.03 35.56
N LYS A 273 1.64 -8.69 35.46
CA LYS A 273 0.73 -7.89 36.29
C LYS A 273 -0.73 -8.23 36.05
N ILE A 274 -1.11 -8.46 34.78
CA ILE A 274 -2.47 -8.90 34.44
C ILE A 274 -2.75 -10.26 35.09
N GLU A 275 -1.81 -11.21 34.98
CA GLU A 275 -1.94 -12.53 35.61
C GLU A 275 -2.12 -12.40 37.15
N GLU A 276 -1.28 -11.62 37.83
CA GLU A 276 -1.36 -11.39 39.29
C GLU A 276 -2.68 -10.76 39.73
N ASN A 277 -3.19 -9.77 38.98
CA ASN A 277 -4.42 -9.05 39.33
C ASN A 277 -5.70 -9.89 39.17
N HIS A 278 -5.64 -11.00 38.44
CA HIS A 278 -6.78 -11.86 38.15
C HIS A 278 -6.75 -13.23 38.85
N ILE A 279 -5.70 -13.50 39.64
CA ILE A 279 -5.57 -14.68 40.51
C ILE A 279 -6.06 -14.39 41.95
N GLN A 280 -6.36 -13.13 42.29
CA GLN A 280 -7.04 -12.74 43.55
C GLN A 280 -8.56 -12.80 43.43
#